data_AF-A0A9D1ZHI5-F1
#
_entry.id   AF-A0A9D1ZHI5-F1
#
_cell.length_a   1.000
_cell.length_b   1.000
_cell.length_c   1.000
_cell.angle_alpha   90.00
_cell.angle_beta   90.00
_cell.angle_gamma   90.00
#
_symmetry.space_group_name_H-M   'P 1'
#
loop_
_entity.id
_entity.type
_entity.pdbx_description
1 polymer ?
#
loop_
_entity_poly.entity_id
_entity_poly.type
_entity_poly.pdbx_seq_one_letter_code
_entity_poly.pdbx_strand_id
1 'polypeptide(L)'
;MNITLQLSDAAYKRLISGGSRIQGTIGLTSPTEGNFNEHNKSCSQPGSLYMKLPHGRASVSKKNVRLSLVVNLDEADILPAQAIEEESRQASDFVDNVFGGAWE
;
A
#
# COMPACT_ATOMS: atom_id res chain seq x y z
N MET A 1 31.72 6.27 -10.53
CA MET A 1 31.77 4.82 -10.23
C MET A 1 30.66 4.19 -11.07
N ASN A 2 31.00 3.24 -11.94
CA ASN A 2 30.04 2.63 -12.86
C ASN A 2 29.90 1.15 -12.49
N ILE A 3 28.67 0.67 -12.45
CA ILE A 3 28.35 -0.74 -12.21
C ILE A 3 27.40 -1.21 -13.31
N THR A 4 27.61 -2.44 -13.78
CA THR A 4 26.75 -3.09 -14.76
C THR A 4 25.67 -3.87 -14.01
N LEU A 5 24.40 -3.58 -14.32
CA LEU A 5 23.27 -4.23 -13.67
C LEU A 5 22.52 -5.13 -14.63
N GLN A 6 22.29 -6.37 -14.19
CA GLN A 6 21.34 -7.26 -14.84
C GLN A 6 19.94 -7.03 -14.25
N LEU A 7 18.94 -6.94 -15.13
CA LEU A 7 17.53 -6.76 -14.80
C LEU A 7 16.75 -7.93 -15.37
N SER A 8 15.75 -8.42 -14.64
CA SER A 8 14.81 -9.39 -15.22
C SER A 8 13.94 -8.72 -16.30
N ASP A 9 13.56 -9.47 -17.32
CA ASP A 9 12.67 -8.99 -18.39
C ASP A 9 11.36 -8.43 -17.83
N ALA A 10 10.85 -9.01 -16.74
CA ALA A 10 9.65 -8.54 -16.06
C ALA A 10 9.85 -7.13 -15.46
N ALA A 11 10.95 -6.92 -14.75
CA ALA A 11 11.30 -5.61 -14.19
C ALA A 11 11.55 -4.58 -15.30
N TYR A 12 12.26 -4.96 -16.37
CA TYR A 12 12.46 -4.09 -17.53
C TYR A 12 11.14 -3.68 -18.18
N LYS A 13 10.23 -4.63 -18.42
CA LYS A 13 8.89 -4.34 -18.96
C LYS A 13 8.10 -3.38 -18.06
N ARG A 14 8.17 -3.53 -16.74
CA ARG A 14 7.50 -2.61 -15.79
C ARG A 14 8.11 -1.21 -15.81
N LEU A 15 9.42 -1.10 -15.92
CA LEU A 15 10.14 0.17 -16.03
C LEU A 15 9.68 0.95 -17.27
N ILE A 16 9.59 0.26 -18.40
CA ILE A 16 9.19 0.88 -19.68
C ILE A 16 7.68 1.18 -19.73
N SER A 17 6.83 0.28 -19.24
CA SER A 17 5.37 0.42 -19.35
C SER A 17 4.73 1.33 -18.31
N GLY A 18 5.24 1.36 -17.08
CA GLY A 18 4.57 1.99 -15.96
C GLY A 18 5.03 3.42 -15.65
N GLY A 19 6.09 3.91 -16.28
CA GLY A 19 6.73 5.20 -15.90
C GLY A 19 7.09 5.30 -14.41
N SER A 20 7.08 4.17 -13.71
CA SER A 20 7.04 4.09 -12.25
C SER A 20 8.39 3.60 -11.74
N ARG A 21 8.80 4.14 -10.58
CA ARG A 21 10.03 3.74 -9.92
C ARG A 21 9.92 2.29 -9.45
N ILE A 22 10.88 1.45 -9.86
CA ILE A 22 11.04 0.10 -9.32
C ILE A 22 12.01 0.17 -8.13
N GLN A 23 11.61 -0.41 -7.01
CA GLN A 23 12.44 -0.55 -5.81
C GLN A 23 12.92 -1.99 -5.70
N GLY A 24 14.17 -2.19 -5.27
CA GLY A 24 14.75 -3.52 -5.14
C GLY A 24 16.10 -3.50 -4.46
N THR A 25 16.71 -4.67 -4.37
CA THR A 25 18.07 -4.87 -3.85
C THR A 25 19.01 -5.25 -4.99
N ILE A 26 20.22 -4.69 -5.00
CA ILE A 26 21.30 -5.12 -5.90
C ILE A 26 22.15 -6.16 -5.17
N GLY A 27 22.16 -7.39 -5.68
CA GLY A 27 23.11 -8.41 -5.24
C GLY A 27 24.36 -8.33 -6.11
N LEU A 28 25.47 -7.88 -5.56
CA LEU A 28 26.74 -7.80 -6.28
C LEU A 28 27.33 -9.20 -6.47
N THR A 29 27.60 -9.59 -7.71
CA THR A 29 28.37 -10.79 -8.05
C THR A 29 29.86 -10.47 -8.20
N SER A 30 30.18 -9.21 -8.49
CA SER A 30 31.53 -8.65 -8.48
C SER A 30 31.49 -7.19 -8.02
N PRO A 31 32.64 -6.53 -7.77
CA PRO A 31 32.66 -5.12 -7.36
C PRO A 31 32.02 -4.16 -8.37
N THR A 32 31.92 -4.56 -9.64
CA THR A 32 31.40 -3.74 -10.75
C THR A 32 30.17 -4.36 -11.42
N GLU A 33 29.69 -5.51 -10.97
CA GLU A 33 28.56 -6.21 -11.58
C GLU A 33 27.60 -6.74 -10.51
N GLY A 34 26.31 -6.64 -10.78
CA GLY A 34 25.30 -7.14 -9.87
C GLY A 34 23.96 -7.40 -10.53
N ASN A 35 23.14 -8.19 -9.85
CA ASN A 35 21.79 -8.51 -10.27
C ASN A 35 20.78 -7.72 -9.46
N PHE A 36 19.80 -7.10 -10.13
CA PHE A 36 18.74 -6.35 -9.49
C PHE A 36 17.54 -7.25 -9.19
N ASN A 37 17.22 -7.38 -7.90
CA ASN A 37 16.08 -8.12 -7.42
C ASN A 37 14.98 -7.15 -7.00
N GLU A 38 13.89 -7.10 -7.77
CA GLU A 38 12.74 -6.26 -7.51
C GLU A 38 12.08 -6.65 -6.18
N HIS A 39 11.85 -5.67 -5.31
CA HIS A 39 10.92 -5.83 -4.21
C HIS A 39 9.54 -5.77 -4.82
N ASN A 40 8.87 -6.92 -4.91
CA ASN A 40 7.47 -6.96 -5.29
C ASN A 40 6.63 -6.43 -4.11
N LYS A 41 6.73 -5.11 -3.87
CA LYS A 41 5.69 -4.43 -3.10
C LYS A 41 4.45 -4.63 -3.96
N SER A 42 3.46 -5.33 -3.40
CA SER A 42 2.09 -5.29 -3.86
C SER A 42 1.70 -3.82 -3.89
N CYS A 43 2.00 -3.18 -5.01
CA CYS A 43 1.61 -1.82 -5.29
C CYS A 43 0.09 -1.89 -5.25
N SER A 44 -0.51 -1.12 -4.35
CA SER A 44 -1.94 -1.04 -4.14
C SER A 44 -2.63 -1.20 -5.49
N GLN A 45 -3.44 -2.26 -5.63
CA GLN A 45 -4.06 -2.60 -6.91
C GLN A 45 -4.65 -1.32 -7.52
N PRO A 46 -4.39 -1.00 -8.81
CA PRO A 46 -4.97 0.17 -9.43
C PRO A 46 -6.50 0.09 -9.30
N GLY A 47 -7.09 1.01 -8.53
CA GLY A 47 -8.49 0.97 -8.11
C GLY A 47 -8.74 0.62 -6.64
N SER A 48 -7.71 0.61 -5.77
CA SER A 48 -7.91 0.58 -4.33
C SER A 48 -7.86 1.99 -3.74
N LEU A 49 -8.98 2.44 -3.17
CA LEU A 49 -9.09 3.68 -2.43
C LEU A 49 -8.86 3.39 -0.95
N TYR A 50 -8.27 4.32 -0.23
CA TYR A 50 -8.09 4.17 1.22
C TYR A 50 -8.25 5.51 1.93
N MET A 51 -8.73 5.45 3.17
CA MET A 51 -8.73 6.56 4.11
C MET A 51 -7.82 6.20 5.29
N LYS A 52 -7.11 7.20 5.81
CA LYS A 52 -6.38 7.06 7.07
C LYS A 52 -7.33 7.38 8.21
N LEU A 53 -7.27 6.57 9.26
CA LEU A 53 -7.99 6.77 10.52
C LEU A 53 -6.95 7.02 11.62
N PRO A 54 -7.34 7.65 12.75
CA PRO A 54 -6.42 7.91 13.87
C PRO A 54 -5.63 6.68 14.31
N HIS A 55 -6.30 5.53 14.43
CA HIS A 55 -5.69 4.28 14.91
C HIS A 55 -5.55 3.24 13.80
N GLY A 56 -5.62 3.64 12.52
CA GLY A 56 -5.54 2.67 11.44
C GLY A 56 -5.84 3.18 10.04
N ARG A 57 -6.48 2.32 9.25
CA ARG A 57 -6.92 2.66 7.89
C ARG A 57 -8.15 1.86 7.47
N ALA A 58 -8.98 2.47 6.64
CA ALA A 58 -9.98 1.77 5.84
C ALA A 58 -9.51 1.73 4.39
N SER A 59 -9.71 0.61 3.71
CA SER A 59 -9.38 0.43 2.31
C SER A 59 -10.51 -0.28 1.58
N VAL A 60 -10.83 0.22 0.40
CA VAL A 60 -11.81 -0.33 -0.52
C VAL A 60 -11.05 -0.76 -1.77
N SER A 61 -11.34 -1.96 -2.25
CA SER A 61 -10.90 -2.45 -3.55
C SER A 61 -12.11 -2.95 -4.33
N LYS A 62 -11.93 -3.24 -5.62
CA LYS A 62 -12.99 -3.82 -6.47
C LYS A 62 -13.60 -5.12 -5.92
N LYS A 63 -12.91 -5.84 -5.03
CA LYS A 63 -13.32 -7.17 -4.55
C LYS A 63 -13.60 -7.23 -3.05
N ASN A 64 -13.09 -6.29 -2.27
CA ASN A 64 -13.20 -6.33 -0.82
C ASN A 64 -13.11 -4.94 -0.19
N VAL A 65 -13.73 -4.82 0.98
CA VAL A 65 -13.53 -3.72 1.93
C VAL A 65 -12.76 -4.28 3.11
N ARG A 66 -11.77 -3.52 3.60
CA ARG A 66 -10.95 -3.87 4.76
C ARG A 66 -10.81 -2.67 5.68
N LEU A 67 -11.20 -2.85 6.93
CA LEU A 67 -10.86 -1.98 8.05
C LEU A 67 -9.74 -2.63 8.87
N SER A 68 -8.72 -1.86 9.24
CA SER A 68 -7.64 -2.33 10.11
C SER A 68 -7.34 -1.24 11.14
N LEU A 69 -7.58 -1.55 12.40
CA LEU A 69 -7.44 -0.66 13.56
C LEU A 69 -6.53 -1.31 14.60
N VAL A 70 -5.67 -0.51 15.21
CA VAL A 70 -4.81 -0.90 16.32
C VAL A 70 -4.88 0.21 17.36
N VAL A 71 -5.65 -0.01 18.41
CA VAL A 71 -5.77 0.92 19.54
C VAL A 71 -4.92 0.38 20.68
N ASN A 72 -4.01 1.21 21.20
CA ASN A 72 -3.21 0.83 22.35
C ASN A 72 -4.03 1.02 23.63
N LEU A 73 -3.98 0.04 24.54
CA LEU A 73 -4.72 0.13 25.81
C LEU A 73 -4.16 1.19 26.76
N ASP A 74 -2.90 1.57 26.56
CA ASP A 74 -2.18 2.56 27.39
C ASP A 74 -2.34 4.01 26.87
N GLU A 75 -3.19 4.21 25.87
CA GLU A 75 -3.42 5.54 25.28
C GLU A 75 -4.29 6.39 26.21
N ALA A 76 -3.73 7.50 26.69
CA ALA A 76 -4.43 8.39 27.61
C ALA A 76 -5.64 9.05 26.94
N ASP A 77 -6.74 9.18 27.68
CA ASP A 77 -7.99 9.81 27.25
C ASP A 77 -8.72 9.12 26.08
N ILE A 78 -8.37 7.87 25.77
CA ILE A 78 -9.05 7.08 24.74
C ILE A 78 -9.67 5.83 25.35
N LEU A 79 -10.99 5.69 25.20
CA LEU A 79 -11.69 4.44 25.48
C LEU A 79 -11.65 3.55 24.23
N PRO A 80 -10.97 2.39 24.26
CA PRO A 80 -10.77 1.58 23.05
C PRO A 80 -12.07 1.16 22.37
N ALA A 81 -13.10 0.83 23.15
CA ALA A 81 -14.41 0.49 22.61
C ALA A 81 -15.05 1.66 21.84
N GLN A 82 -14.94 2.88 22.36
CA GLN A 82 -15.48 4.08 21.72
C GLN A 82 -14.68 4.45 20.46
N ALA A 83 -13.35 4.34 20.51
CA ALA A 83 -12.50 4.56 19.34
C ALA A 83 -12.83 3.59 18.20
N ILE A 84 -13.03 2.30 18.53
CA ILE A 84 -13.45 1.30 17.55
C ILE A 84 -14.81 1.65 16.93
N GLU A 85 -15.80 2.04 17.74
CA GLU A 85 -17.13 2.38 17.23
C GLU A 85 -17.10 3.61 16.30
N GLU A 86 -16.45 4.69 16.74
CA GLU A 86 -16.39 5.95 16.02
C GLU A 86 -15.60 5.83 14.70
N GLU A 87 -14.45 5.16 14.73
CA GLU A 87 -13.65 4.92 13.52
C GLU A 87 -14.30 3.90 12.58
N SER A 88 -15.06 2.94 13.12
CA SER A 88 -15.87 2.05 12.28
C SER A 88 -16.98 2.82 11.58
N ARG A 89 -17.61 3.80 12.25
CA ARG A 89 -18.63 4.66 11.64
C ARG A 89 -18.03 5.52 10.51
N GLN A 90 -16.90 6.17 10.76
CA GLN A 90 -16.17 6.94 9.74
C GLN A 90 -15.74 6.08 8.55
N ALA A 91 -15.30 4.84 8.80
CA ALA A 91 -14.95 3.89 7.76
C ALA A 91 -16.16 3.50 6.90
N SER A 92 -17.32 3.28 7.54
CA SER A 92 -18.58 3.00 6.83
C SER A 92 -19.01 4.17 5.95
N ASP A 93 -18.98 5.40 6.47
CA ASP A 93 -19.32 6.61 5.70
C ASP A 93 -18.39 6.78 4.49
N PHE A 94 -17.11 6.47 4.65
CA PHE A 94 -16.17 6.48 3.52
C PHE A 94 -16.51 5.43 2.46
N VAL A 95 -16.85 4.21 2.88
CA VAL A 95 -17.27 3.14 1.98
C VAL A 95 -18.54 3.55 1.22
N ASP A 96 -19.54 4.06 1.92
CA ASP A 96 -20.81 4.51 1.33
C ASP A 96 -20.59 5.68 0.36
N ASN A 97 -19.71 6.62 0.67
CA ASN A 97 -19.36 7.71 -0.26
C ASN A 97 -18.65 7.20 -1.52
N VAL A 98 -17.78 6.20 -1.38
CA VAL A 98 -17.09 5.58 -2.52
C VAL A 98 -18.07 4.81 -3.41
N PHE A 99 -19.05 4.12 -2.84
CA PHE A 99 -20.06 3.38 -3.60
C PHE A 99 -21.21 4.25 -4.11
N GLY A 100 -21.60 5.28 -3.38
CA GLY A 100 -22.70 6.19 -3.69
C GLY A 100 -22.33 7.33 -4.63
N GLY A 101 -21.03 7.63 -4.81
CA GLY A 101 -20.56 8.79 -5.55
C GLY A 101 -19.77 8.55 -6.85
N ALA A 102 -19.31 7.33 -7.17
CA ALA A 102 -18.36 7.14 -8.29
C ALA A 102 -18.28 5.71 -8.88
N TRP A 103 -19.43 5.12 -9.26
CA TRP A 103 -19.48 3.94 -10.15
C TRP A 103 -20.44 4.12 -11.34
N GLU A 104 -20.67 5.36 -11.79
CA GLU A 104 -21.15 5.67 -13.15
C GLU A 104 -19.99 6.10 -14.05
#